data_AF-A0ABD6ERZ6-F1
#
_entry.id   AF-A0ABD6ERZ6-F1
#
_cell.length_a   1.000
_cell.length_b   1.000
_cell.length_c   1.000
_cell.angle_alpha   90.00
_cell.angle_beta   90.00
_cell.angle_gamma   90.00
#
_symmetry.space_group_name_H-M   'P 1'
#
loop_
_entity.id
_entity.type
_entity.pdbx_description
1 polymer ?
#
loop_
_entity_poly.entity_id
_entity_poly.type
_entity_poly.pdbx_seq_one_letter_code
_entity_poly.pdbx_strand_id
1 'polypeptide(L)'
;MTGKDYIWTKVEKTPKGRPITDIVEMGLSAPFIASDCIGALLRELKEHSTSGAIRLLVAIDDANSLYGRTLVRRADKTYAKPNDLTLVHHLRKLFEPNWSNGACVLVADKKEVSDARDTLTIPRITPLELFGEEGFEAIDPFVPVEVGLYSEKEIQAIYDYYLEKNWITSKLGRSERGRKEMMYLSAFNPYNYERLCAIV
;
A
#
# COMPACT_ATOMS: atom_id res chain seq x y z
N MET A 1 -3.10 23.99 -10.99
CA MET A 1 -2.87 25.24 -10.21
C MET A 1 -3.78 25.20 -9.01
N THR A 2 -3.36 25.72 -7.86
CA THR A 2 -4.14 25.70 -6.63
C THR A 2 -5.52 26.34 -6.80
N GLY A 3 -6.56 25.63 -6.37
CA GLY A 3 -7.96 26.08 -6.45
C GLY A 3 -8.33 27.13 -5.40
N LYS A 4 -7.53 27.28 -4.34
CA LYS A 4 -7.76 28.18 -3.20
C LYS A 4 -6.48 28.61 -2.49
N ASP A 5 -6.65 29.52 -1.53
CA ASP A 5 -5.60 29.98 -0.64
C ASP A 5 -5.36 28.97 0.49
N TYR A 6 -4.08 28.69 0.75
CA TYR A 6 -3.61 27.85 1.85
C TYR A 6 -2.83 28.70 2.83
N ILE A 7 -3.22 28.66 4.10
CA ILE A 7 -2.54 29.35 5.20
C ILE A 7 -1.91 28.26 6.07
N TRP A 8 -0.58 28.20 6.08
CA TRP A 8 0.16 27.17 6.82
C TRP A 8 0.55 27.67 8.21
N THR A 9 1.05 28.90 8.26
CA THR A 9 1.40 29.59 9.50
C THR A 9 0.94 31.05 9.42
N LYS A 10 1.26 31.84 10.44
CA LYS A 10 0.97 33.29 10.42
C LYS A 10 1.70 34.01 9.28
N VAL A 11 2.83 33.47 8.83
CA VAL A 11 3.72 34.08 7.84
C VAL A 11 3.62 33.35 6.50
N GLU A 12 3.57 32.02 6.51
CA GLU A 12 3.62 31.20 5.30
C GLU A 12 2.22 30.94 4.74
N LYS A 13 2.05 31.27 3.46
CA LYS A 13 0.80 31.09 2.73
C LYS A 13 1.11 30.70 1.28
N THR A 14 0.28 29.84 0.71
CA THR A 14 0.28 29.54 -0.73
C THR A 14 -1.02 30.08 -1.33
N PRO A 15 -0.99 31.20 -2.07
CA PRO A 15 -2.19 31.77 -2.69
C PRO A 15 -2.81 30.85 -3.75
N LYS A 16 -4.07 31.13 -4.08
CA LYS A 16 -4.80 30.56 -5.21
C LYS A 16 -4.08 30.85 -6.53
N GLY A 17 -4.17 29.92 -7.48
CA GLY A 17 -3.61 30.05 -8.82
C GLY A 17 -2.11 29.75 -8.91
N ARG A 18 -1.48 29.36 -7.79
CA ARG A 18 -0.07 28.94 -7.77
C ARG A 18 0.11 27.53 -8.34
N PRO A 19 1.30 27.14 -8.81
CA PRO A 19 1.59 25.75 -9.13
C PRO A 19 1.37 24.84 -7.91
N ILE A 20 0.84 23.63 -8.12
CA ILE A 20 0.65 22.67 -7.00
C ILE A 20 1.99 22.21 -6.41
N THR A 21 3.09 22.33 -7.17
CA THR A 21 4.46 22.09 -6.71
C THR A 21 4.85 23.00 -5.55
N ASP A 22 4.29 24.21 -5.46
CA ASP A 22 4.57 25.11 -4.34
C ASP A 22 4.10 24.53 -2.99
N ILE A 23 3.04 23.71 -3.00
CA ILE A 23 2.58 22.98 -1.80
C ILE A 23 3.61 21.91 -1.40
N VAL A 24 4.22 21.25 -2.39
CA VAL A 24 5.25 20.23 -2.16
C VAL A 24 6.51 20.86 -1.59
N GLU A 25 7.00 21.92 -2.21
CA GLU A 25 8.18 22.66 -1.74
C GLU A 25 7.96 23.21 -0.32
N MET A 26 6.76 23.69 -0.01
CA MET A 26 6.42 24.12 1.34
C MET A 26 6.56 22.99 2.36
N GLY A 27 5.99 21.81 2.08
CA GLY A 27 6.09 20.65 2.96
C GLY A 27 7.52 20.11 3.13
N LEU A 28 8.36 20.23 2.08
CA LEU A 28 9.78 19.87 2.14
C LEU A 28 10.60 20.87 2.96
N SER A 29 10.33 22.17 2.81
CA SER A 29 11.06 23.24 3.50
C SER A 29 10.69 23.35 4.99
N ALA A 30 9.46 23.01 5.35
CA ALA A 30 8.93 23.11 6.71
C ALA A 30 8.29 21.78 7.16
N PRO A 31 9.07 20.80 7.66
CA PRO A 31 8.58 19.47 8.00
C PRO A 31 7.44 19.43 9.02
N PHE A 32 7.34 20.44 9.89
CA PHE A 32 6.30 20.53 10.92
C PHE A 32 4.88 20.78 10.37
N ILE A 33 4.75 21.26 9.12
CA ILE A 33 3.48 21.42 8.40
C ILE A 33 3.31 20.41 7.26
N ALA A 34 4.23 19.46 7.10
CA ALA A 34 4.24 18.53 5.98
C ALA A 34 2.97 17.69 5.88
N SER A 35 2.41 17.24 7.02
CA SER A 35 1.15 16.48 7.06
C SER A 35 -0.02 17.27 6.49
N ASP A 36 -0.11 18.57 6.79
CA ASP A 36 -1.16 19.45 6.27
C ASP A 36 -0.95 19.72 4.77
N CYS A 37 0.31 19.86 4.34
CA CYS A 37 0.67 20.00 2.92
C CYS A 37 0.24 18.77 2.11
N ILE A 38 0.38 17.56 2.68
CA ILE A 38 -0.12 16.33 2.05
C ILE A 38 -1.64 16.37 1.90
N GLY A 39 -2.38 16.74 2.95
CA GLY A 39 -3.83 16.87 2.89
C GLY A 39 -4.31 17.88 1.84
N ALA A 40 -3.60 19.00 1.74
CA ALA A 40 -3.82 20.02 0.73
C ALA A 40 -3.56 19.50 -0.69
N LEU A 41 -2.43 18.83 -0.90
CA LEU A 41 -2.03 18.27 -2.18
C LEU A 41 -3.05 17.23 -2.68
N LEU A 42 -3.44 16.28 -1.82
CA LEU A 42 -4.42 15.25 -2.17
C LEU A 42 -5.77 15.86 -2.59
N ARG A 43 -6.17 16.94 -1.93
CA ARG A 43 -7.40 17.68 -2.29
C ARG A 43 -7.30 18.34 -3.65
N GLU A 44 -6.21 19.03 -3.95
CA GLU A 44 -5.99 19.63 -5.29
C GLU A 44 -5.91 18.56 -6.38
N LEU A 45 -5.29 17.40 -6.11
CA LEU A 45 -5.24 16.29 -7.04
C LEU A 45 -6.64 15.74 -7.36
N LYS A 46 -7.50 15.57 -6.33
CA LYS A 46 -8.90 15.15 -6.52
C LYS A 46 -9.71 16.17 -7.33
N GLU A 47 -9.55 17.46 -7.04
CA GLU A 47 -10.21 18.55 -7.76
C GLU A 47 -9.74 18.60 -9.25
N HIS A 48 -8.44 18.47 -9.50
CA HIS A 48 -7.89 18.42 -10.86
C HIS A 48 -8.27 17.15 -11.63
N SER A 49 -8.36 16.01 -10.96
CA SER A 49 -8.87 14.77 -11.56
C SER A 49 -10.32 14.97 -12.00
N THR A 50 -11.16 15.46 -11.10
CA THR A 50 -12.60 15.65 -11.34
C THR A 50 -12.89 16.68 -12.44
N SER A 51 -12.04 17.71 -12.59
CA SER A 51 -12.16 18.68 -13.69
C SER A 51 -11.67 18.16 -15.05
N GLY A 52 -11.13 16.94 -15.12
CA GLY A 52 -10.62 16.33 -16.35
C GLY A 52 -9.20 16.78 -16.74
N ALA A 53 -8.55 17.60 -15.91
CA ALA A 53 -7.21 18.13 -16.19
C ALA A 53 -6.11 17.06 -16.11
N ILE A 54 -6.29 16.07 -15.23
CA ILE A 54 -5.39 14.93 -15.05
C ILE A 54 -6.20 13.64 -14.87
N ARG A 55 -5.59 12.49 -15.18
CA ARG A 55 -6.08 11.18 -14.72
C ARG A 55 -5.32 10.79 -13.47
N LEU A 56 -6.03 10.41 -12.41
CA LEU A 56 -5.42 10.10 -11.11
C LEU A 56 -5.47 8.59 -10.81
N LEU A 57 -4.31 8.00 -10.52
CA LEU A 57 -4.22 6.64 -9.99
C LEU A 57 -3.74 6.72 -8.54
N VAL A 58 -4.53 6.18 -7.62
CA VAL A 58 -4.17 6.05 -6.20
C VAL A 58 -3.82 4.59 -5.96
N ALA A 59 -2.54 4.30 -5.76
CA ALA A 59 -2.07 2.96 -5.41
C ALA A 59 -1.60 2.96 -3.95
N ILE A 60 -2.25 2.15 -3.10
CA ILE A 60 -1.93 2.05 -1.68
C ILE A 60 -1.63 0.59 -1.35
N ASP A 61 -0.38 0.35 -0.99
CA ASP A 61 0.03 -0.91 -0.38
C ASP A 61 -0.35 -0.92 1.11
N ASP A 62 -0.60 -2.09 1.68
CA ASP A 62 -1.05 -2.25 3.08
C ASP A 62 -2.25 -1.36 3.45
N ALA A 63 -3.22 -1.18 2.55
CA ALA A 63 -4.32 -0.23 2.72
C ALA A 63 -5.18 -0.52 3.96
N ASN A 64 -5.22 -1.78 4.42
CA ASN A 64 -5.91 -2.17 5.64
C ASN A 64 -5.26 -1.64 6.93
N SER A 65 -3.97 -1.26 6.90
CA SER A 65 -3.30 -0.57 8.02
C SER A 65 -4.00 0.73 8.41
N LEU A 66 -4.69 1.39 7.47
CA LEU A 66 -5.44 2.61 7.70
C LEU A 66 -6.60 2.40 8.68
N TYR A 67 -7.07 1.18 8.88
CA TYR A 67 -8.19 0.81 9.77
C TYR A 67 -7.77 -0.09 10.95
N GLY A 68 -6.49 -0.48 11.00
CA GLY A 68 -5.95 -1.35 12.04
C GLY A 68 -5.70 -0.66 13.39
N ARG A 69 -4.98 -1.35 14.27
CA ARG A 69 -4.54 -0.79 15.56
C ARG A 69 -3.27 0.02 15.36
N THR A 70 -3.11 1.14 16.08
CA THR A 70 -1.86 1.90 16.07
C THR A 70 -0.98 1.55 17.27
N LEU A 71 0.33 1.63 17.09
CA LEU A 71 1.31 1.51 18.17
C LEU A 71 1.75 2.87 18.73
N VAL A 72 1.22 3.96 18.19
CA VAL A 72 1.55 5.33 18.62
C VAL A 72 0.92 5.56 19.99
N ARG A 73 1.74 5.98 20.96
CA ARG A 73 1.28 6.29 22.32
C ARG A 73 1.14 7.79 22.53
N ARG A 74 0.03 8.18 23.13
CA ARG A 74 -0.24 9.53 23.62
C ARG A 74 0.56 9.79 24.90
N ALA A 75 0.61 11.05 25.34
CA ALA A 75 1.33 11.46 26.55
C ALA A 75 0.79 10.78 27.83
N ASP A 76 -0.50 10.43 27.85
CA ASP A 76 -1.17 9.67 28.92
C ASP A 76 -0.90 8.15 28.87
N LYS A 77 -0.01 7.69 27.97
CA LYS A 77 0.35 6.29 27.71
C LYS A 77 -0.75 5.45 27.05
N THR A 78 -1.88 6.04 26.65
CA THR A 78 -2.90 5.35 25.85
C THR A 78 -2.47 5.27 24.38
N TYR A 79 -2.99 4.29 23.63
CA TYR A 79 -2.74 4.19 22.19
C TYR A 79 -3.62 5.16 21.42
N ALA A 80 -3.05 5.83 20.42
CA ALA A 80 -3.81 6.66 19.49
C ALA A 80 -4.71 5.79 18.60
N LYS A 81 -5.88 6.32 18.26
CA LYS A 81 -6.73 5.73 17.23
C LYS A 81 -6.18 6.10 15.84
N PRO A 82 -6.45 5.31 14.79
CA PRO A 82 -6.04 5.66 13.43
C PRO A 82 -6.53 7.06 13.00
N ASN A 83 -7.76 7.42 13.36
CA ASN A 83 -8.34 8.74 13.08
C ASN A 83 -7.63 9.92 13.78
N ASP A 84 -6.82 9.66 14.81
CA ASP A 84 -6.03 10.72 15.46
C ASP A 84 -4.75 11.03 14.67
N LEU A 85 -4.37 10.19 13.71
CA LEU A 85 -3.18 10.38 12.88
C LEU A 85 -3.56 11.16 11.62
N THR A 86 -3.06 12.39 11.49
CA THR A 86 -3.39 13.32 10.39
C THR A 86 -3.21 12.68 9.00
N LEU A 87 -2.12 11.94 8.78
CA LEU A 87 -1.87 11.28 7.50
C LEU A 87 -2.89 10.19 7.19
N VAL A 88 -3.27 9.37 8.17
CA VAL A 88 -4.30 8.34 8.01
C VAL A 88 -5.64 8.99 7.67
N HIS A 89 -5.97 10.08 8.36
CA HIS A 89 -7.18 10.85 8.08
C HIS A 89 -7.20 11.39 6.63
N HIS A 90 -6.09 11.91 6.14
CA HIS A 90 -6.00 12.39 4.75
C HIS A 90 -6.05 11.28 3.70
N LEU A 91 -5.43 10.12 3.98
CA LEU A 91 -5.45 8.98 3.06
C LEU A 91 -6.83 8.34 2.96
N ARG A 92 -7.54 8.17 4.09
CA ARG A 92 -8.93 7.65 4.09
C ARG A 92 -9.88 8.48 3.24
N LYS A 93 -9.65 9.80 3.15
CA LYS A 93 -10.44 10.69 2.27
C LYS A 93 -10.29 10.39 0.78
N LEU A 94 -9.30 9.60 0.36
CA LEU A 94 -9.17 9.16 -1.04
C LEU A 94 -10.20 8.09 -1.39
N PHE A 95 -10.74 7.36 -0.40
CA PHE A 95 -11.74 6.30 -0.63
C PHE A 95 -13.17 6.85 -0.73
N GLU A 96 -13.38 8.10 -0.33
CA GLU A 96 -14.67 8.76 -0.48
C GLU A 96 -15.05 8.91 -1.97
N PRO A 97 -16.30 8.66 -2.37
CA PRO A 97 -16.76 8.70 -3.76
C PRO A 97 -16.99 10.14 -4.30
N ASN A 98 -16.25 11.13 -3.79
CA ASN A 98 -16.43 12.55 -4.10
C ASN A 98 -15.45 13.09 -5.16
N TRP A 99 -14.85 12.20 -5.95
CA TRP A 99 -13.96 12.56 -7.06
C TRP A 99 -14.07 11.55 -8.20
N SER A 100 -13.66 11.94 -9.40
CA SER A 100 -13.79 11.11 -10.61
C SER A 100 -12.57 11.22 -11.52
N ASN A 101 -12.60 10.53 -12.67
CA ASN A 101 -11.52 10.48 -13.67
C ASN A 101 -10.23 9.80 -13.17
N GLY A 102 -10.39 8.77 -12.33
CA GLY A 102 -9.29 7.99 -11.81
C GLY A 102 -9.73 6.69 -11.16
N ALA A 103 -8.78 6.00 -10.54
CA ALA A 103 -9.01 4.70 -9.88
C ALA A 103 -8.17 4.56 -8.61
N CYS A 104 -8.69 3.82 -7.64
CA CYS A 104 -7.96 3.34 -6.47
C CYS A 104 -7.59 1.87 -6.66
N VAL A 105 -6.33 1.54 -6.46
CA VAL A 105 -5.82 0.16 -6.38
C VAL A 105 -5.28 -0.03 -4.97
N LEU A 106 -5.93 -0.91 -4.22
CA LEU A 106 -5.65 -1.16 -2.82
C LEU A 106 -5.12 -2.58 -2.67
N VAL A 107 -4.02 -2.73 -1.94
CA VAL A 107 -3.50 -4.05 -1.54
C VAL A 107 -3.78 -4.22 -0.05
N ALA A 108 -4.34 -5.37 0.32
CA ALA A 108 -4.55 -5.75 1.71
C ALA A 108 -3.48 -6.76 2.11
N ASP A 109 -2.81 -6.54 3.25
CA ASP A 109 -1.79 -7.45 3.74
C ASP A 109 -2.19 -8.03 5.10
N LYS A 110 -2.09 -9.35 5.21
CA LYS A 110 -2.35 -10.09 6.44
C LYS A 110 -1.38 -9.72 7.57
N LYS A 111 -0.19 -9.20 7.25
CA LYS A 111 0.83 -8.83 8.24
C LYS A 111 0.31 -7.78 9.23
N GLU A 112 -0.57 -6.90 8.76
CA GLU A 112 -1.17 -5.82 9.56
C GLU A 112 -2.14 -6.32 10.63
N VAL A 113 -2.68 -7.53 10.45
CA VAL A 113 -3.64 -8.15 11.37
C VAL A 113 -3.02 -9.30 12.16
N SER A 114 -1.97 -9.93 11.65
CA SER A 114 -1.31 -11.06 12.30
C SER A 114 -0.51 -10.66 13.54
N ASP A 115 -0.69 -11.37 14.66
CA ASP A 115 0.28 -11.35 15.76
C ASP A 115 1.38 -12.35 15.43
N ALA A 116 2.64 -11.90 15.39
CA ALA A 116 3.80 -12.75 15.11
C ALA A 116 3.96 -13.92 16.10
N ARG A 117 3.33 -13.85 17.28
CA ARG A 117 3.33 -14.90 18.31
C ARG A 117 2.15 -15.87 18.17
N ASP A 118 1.18 -15.54 17.33
CA ASP A 118 0.01 -16.37 17.09
C ASP A 118 0.28 -17.31 15.91
N THR A 119 0.63 -18.55 16.24
CA THR A 119 0.92 -19.63 15.29
C THR A 119 -0.24 -20.62 15.13
N LEU A 120 -1.34 -20.41 15.88
CA LEU A 120 -2.45 -21.36 15.98
C LEU A 120 -3.70 -20.89 15.23
N THR A 121 -3.87 -19.59 15.05
CA THR A 121 -5.05 -19.03 14.41
C THR A 121 -5.00 -19.14 12.88
N ILE A 122 -6.15 -19.46 12.28
CA ILE A 122 -6.32 -19.54 10.83
C ILE A 122 -6.01 -18.16 10.22
N PRO A 123 -5.17 -18.08 9.17
CA PRO A 123 -4.83 -16.82 8.54
C PRO A 123 -6.07 -16.13 7.98
N ARG A 124 -6.29 -14.89 8.41
CA ARG A 124 -7.28 -13.99 7.82
C ARG A 124 -6.78 -13.54 6.45
N ILE A 125 -7.59 -13.74 5.42
CA ILE A 125 -7.19 -13.46 4.03
C ILE A 125 -8.28 -12.79 3.21
N THR A 126 -9.53 -12.79 3.68
CA THR A 126 -10.61 -12.12 2.96
C THR A 126 -10.58 -10.61 3.21
N PRO A 127 -11.08 -9.78 2.27
CA PRO A 127 -11.11 -8.33 2.46
C PRO A 127 -11.80 -7.90 3.76
N LEU A 128 -12.92 -8.52 4.12
CA LEU A 128 -13.64 -8.22 5.36
C LEU A 128 -12.81 -8.52 6.61
N GLU A 129 -12.11 -9.65 6.64
CA GLU A 129 -11.27 -10.01 7.79
C GLU A 129 -10.04 -9.11 7.92
N LEU A 130 -9.50 -8.63 6.80
CA LEU A 130 -8.30 -7.81 6.74
C LEU A 130 -8.58 -6.34 7.06
N PHE A 131 -9.65 -5.77 6.52
CA PHE A 131 -10.05 -4.37 6.75
C PHE A 131 -10.92 -4.17 7.99
N GLY A 132 -11.56 -5.25 8.49
CA GLY A 132 -12.61 -5.14 9.50
C GLY A 132 -13.87 -4.45 8.96
N GLU A 133 -14.90 -4.35 9.80
CA GLU A 133 -16.20 -3.77 9.41
C GLU A 133 -16.06 -2.32 8.92
N GLU A 134 -15.41 -1.45 9.71
CA GLU A 134 -15.22 -0.03 9.36
C GLU A 134 -14.45 0.16 8.04
N GLY A 135 -13.37 -0.61 7.84
CA GLY A 135 -12.56 -0.51 6.64
C GLY A 135 -13.26 -1.09 5.41
N PHE A 136 -14.02 -2.18 5.58
CA PHE A 136 -14.79 -2.79 4.51
C PHE A 136 -15.90 -1.87 4.02
N GLU A 137 -16.68 -1.27 4.94
CA GLU A 137 -17.71 -0.28 4.59
C GLU A 137 -17.13 0.94 3.86
N ALA A 138 -15.91 1.35 4.22
CA ALA A 138 -15.28 2.52 3.60
C ALA A 138 -14.80 2.29 2.16
N ILE A 139 -14.58 1.04 1.75
CA ILE A 139 -14.16 0.68 0.39
C ILE A 139 -15.29 0.07 -0.44
N ASP A 140 -16.45 -0.20 0.16
CA ASP A 140 -17.62 -0.76 -0.53
C ASP A 140 -18.33 0.32 -1.38
N PRO A 141 -18.66 0.08 -2.65
CA PRO A 141 -18.39 -1.11 -3.46
C PRO A 141 -16.99 -1.13 -4.10
N PHE A 142 -16.38 -2.32 -4.17
CA PHE A 142 -15.08 -2.55 -4.84
C PHE A 142 -15.07 -3.79 -5.74
N VAL A 143 -14.06 -3.89 -6.61
CA VAL A 143 -13.80 -5.08 -7.44
C VAL A 143 -12.71 -5.92 -6.76
N PRO A 144 -13.04 -7.09 -6.17
CA PRO A 144 -12.03 -7.95 -5.56
C PRO A 144 -11.15 -8.60 -6.65
N VAL A 145 -9.84 -8.57 -6.44
CA VAL A 145 -8.86 -9.28 -7.27
C VAL A 145 -8.05 -10.19 -6.38
N GLU A 146 -8.23 -11.51 -6.55
CA GLU A 146 -7.45 -12.51 -5.84
C GLU A 146 -6.10 -12.73 -6.53
N VAL A 147 -5.02 -12.72 -5.76
CA VAL A 147 -3.68 -13.07 -6.23
C VAL A 147 -3.31 -14.43 -5.65
N GLY A 148 -3.35 -15.44 -6.51
CA GLY A 148 -3.02 -16.82 -6.15
C GLY A 148 -1.52 -17.11 -6.05
N LEU A 149 -1.22 -18.37 -5.75
CA LEU A 149 0.13 -18.93 -5.88
C LEU A 149 0.51 -19.06 -7.37
N TYR A 150 1.78 -19.31 -7.66
CA TYR A 150 2.19 -19.55 -9.03
C TYR A 150 1.42 -20.74 -9.62
N SER A 151 0.97 -20.59 -10.86
CA SER A 151 0.62 -21.71 -11.71
C SER A 151 1.87 -22.50 -12.11
N GLU A 152 1.67 -23.73 -12.59
CA GLU A 152 2.78 -24.54 -13.13
C GLU A 152 3.56 -23.81 -14.23
N LYS A 153 2.87 -23.07 -15.10
CA LYS A 153 3.53 -22.33 -16.17
C LYS A 153 4.39 -21.18 -15.63
N GLU A 154 3.89 -20.45 -14.65
CA GLU A 154 4.60 -19.32 -14.05
C GLU A 154 5.84 -19.78 -13.29
N ILE A 155 5.73 -20.80 -12.44
CA ILE A 155 6.89 -21.28 -11.67
C ILE A 155 7.96 -21.91 -12.57
N GLN A 156 7.55 -22.55 -13.67
CA GLN A 156 8.48 -23.05 -14.67
C GLN A 156 9.21 -21.91 -15.38
N ALA A 157 8.49 -20.85 -15.77
CA ALA A 157 9.10 -19.66 -16.38
C ALA A 157 10.07 -18.95 -15.42
N ILE A 158 9.72 -18.84 -14.13
CA ILE A 158 10.60 -18.27 -13.10
C ILE A 158 11.86 -19.12 -12.89
N TYR A 159 11.74 -20.45 -12.88
CA TYR A 159 12.90 -21.35 -12.82
C TYR A 159 13.86 -21.11 -14.00
N ASP A 160 13.33 -21.09 -15.22
CA ASP A 160 14.13 -20.89 -16.42
C ASP A 160 14.81 -19.50 -16.42
N TYR A 161 14.09 -18.46 -15.94
CA TYR A 161 14.65 -17.12 -15.73
C TYR A 161 15.81 -17.13 -14.71
N TYR A 162 15.65 -17.80 -13.57
CA TYR A 162 16.72 -17.92 -12.57
C TYR A 162 17.94 -18.71 -13.07
N LEU A 163 17.74 -19.71 -13.92
CA LEU A 163 18.84 -20.41 -14.59
C LEU A 163 19.60 -19.48 -15.54
N GLU A 164 18.88 -18.73 -16.39
CA GLU A 164 19.47 -17.80 -17.35
C GLU A 164 20.30 -16.71 -16.65
N LYS A 165 19.80 -16.19 -15.52
CA LYS A 165 20.53 -15.20 -14.70
C LYS A 165 21.63 -15.79 -13.83
N ASN A 166 21.88 -17.11 -13.92
CA ASN A 166 22.80 -17.83 -13.03
C ASN A 166 22.51 -17.58 -11.54
N TRP A 167 21.25 -17.34 -11.19
CA TRP A 167 20.82 -17.15 -9.81
C TRP A 167 20.93 -18.46 -9.03
N ILE A 168 20.45 -19.55 -9.64
CA ILE A 168 20.64 -20.91 -9.13
C ILE A 168 22.02 -21.40 -9.61
N THR A 169 22.94 -21.60 -8.68
CA THR A 169 24.35 -21.91 -9.02
C THR A 169 24.71 -23.37 -8.78
N SER A 170 24.10 -24.05 -7.81
CA SER A 170 24.42 -25.45 -7.53
C SER A 170 24.01 -26.37 -8.68
N LYS A 171 24.86 -27.38 -8.90
CA LYS A 171 24.59 -28.45 -9.87
C LYS A 171 23.31 -29.22 -9.52
N LEU A 172 22.98 -29.32 -8.23
CA LEU A 172 21.78 -30.01 -7.76
C LEU A 172 20.51 -29.21 -8.07
N GLY A 173 20.50 -27.88 -7.82
CA GLY A 173 19.36 -27.02 -8.16
C GLY A 173 19.07 -26.95 -9.67
N ARG A 174 20.10 -27.08 -10.49
CA ARG A 174 19.98 -27.14 -11.97
C ARG A 174 19.50 -28.50 -12.51
N SER A 175 19.37 -29.52 -11.66
CA SER A 175 18.88 -30.83 -12.06
C SER A 175 17.35 -30.86 -12.15
N GLU A 176 16.79 -31.79 -12.94
CA GLU A 176 15.34 -31.99 -13.04
C GLU A 176 14.70 -32.36 -11.70
N ARG A 177 15.44 -33.13 -10.89
CA ARG A 177 15.07 -33.45 -9.51
C ARG A 177 15.04 -32.20 -8.63
N GLY A 178 16.09 -31.39 -8.66
CA GLY A 178 16.17 -30.15 -7.88
C GLY A 178 15.06 -29.17 -8.23
N ARG A 179 14.74 -29.04 -9.52
CA ARG A 179 13.59 -28.25 -10.00
C ARG A 179 12.29 -28.70 -9.33
N LYS A 180 11.98 -30.00 -9.37
CA LYS A 180 10.77 -30.58 -8.76
C LYS A 180 10.74 -30.40 -7.24
N GLU A 181 11.87 -30.64 -6.57
CA GLU A 181 11.99 -30.48 -5.12
C GLU A 181 11.77 -29.02 -4.69
N MET A 182 12.37 -28.04 -5.38
CA MET A 182 12.17 -26.62 -5.07
C MET A 182 10.71 -26.18 -5.27
N MET A 183 10.07 -26.62 -6.36
CA MET A 183 8.64 -26.35 -6.61
C MET A 183 7.77 -26.96 -5.51
N TYR A 184 8.04 -28.21 -5.12
CA TYR A 184 7.32 -28.90 -4.05
C TYR A 184 7.51 -28.22 -2.68
N LEU A 185 8.75 -27.92 -2.29
CA LEU A 185 9.07 -27.31 -1.00
C LEU A 185 8.53 -25.89 -0.87
N SER A 186 8.54 -25.11 -1.96
CA SER A 186 7.92 -23.78 -1.96
C SER A 186 6.39 -23.84 -1.90
N ALA A 187 5.80 -24.99 -2.21
CA ALA A 187 4.37 -25.16 -2.46
C ALA A 187 3.82 -24.09 -3.42
N PHE A 188 4.57 -23.79 -4.48
CA PHE A 188 4.24 -22.77 -5.49
C PHE A 188 4.14 -21.34 -4.95
N ASN A 189 4.51 -21.09 -3.69
CA ASN A 189 4.48 -19.76 -3.11
C ASN A 189 5.67 -18.92 -3.62
N PRO A 190 5.41 -17.73 -4.22
CA PRO A 190 6.45 -16.87 -4.78
C PRO A 190 7.57 -16.50 -3.79
N TYR A 191 7.18 -16.10 -2.58
CA TYR A 191 8.12 -15.71 -1.53
C TYR A 191 8.98 -16.90 -1.08
N ASN A 192 8.36 -18.05 -0.79
CA ASN A 192 9.11 -19.24 -0.38
C ASN A 192 10.04 -19.74 -1.49
N TYR A 193 9.60 -19.68 -2.76
CA TYR A 193 10.41 -20.11 -3.89
C TYR A 193 11.65 -19.25 -4.09
N GLU A 194 11.51 -17.93 -4.01
CA GLU A 194 12.64 -16.99 -4.07
C GLU A 194 13.64 -17.28 -2.94
N ARG A 195 13.15 -17.42 -1.71
CA ARG A 195 13.99 -17.72 -0.53
C ARG A 195 14.75 -19.03 -0.65
N LEU A 196 14.11 -20.07 -1.20
CA LEU A 196 14.75 -21.35 -1.46
C LEU A 196 15.83 -21.21 -2.55
N CYS A 197 15.55 -20.51 -3.64
CA CYS A 197 16.50 -20.35 -4.73
C CYS A 197 17.71 -19.49 -4.33
N ALA A 198 17.55 -18.54 -3.41
CA ALA A 198 18.62 -17.66 -2.95
C ALA A 198 19.77 -18.39 -2.22
N ILE A 199 19.54 -19.61 -1.75
CA ILE A 199 20.54 -20.43 -1.03
C ILE A 199 21.03 -21.64 -1.86
N VAL A 200 20.60 -21.77 -3.12
CA VAL A 200 20.82 -22.95 -3.98
C VAL A 200 21.71 -22.66 -5.18
#